data_AF-A0A959WDN3-F1
#
_entry.id   AF-A0A959WDN3-F1
#
_cell.length_a   1.000
_cell.length_b   1.000
_cell.length_c   1.000
_cell.angle_alpha   90.00
_cell.angle_beta   90.00
_cell.angle_gamma   90.00
#
_symmetry.space_group_name_H-M   'P 1'
#
loop_
_entity.id
_entity.type
_entity.pdbx_description
1 polymer ?
#
loop_
_entity_poly.entity_id
_entity_poly.type
_entity_poly.pdbx_seq_one_letter_code
_entity_poly.pdbx_strand_id
1 'polypeptide(L)'
;MLRRRASRNSCQRLRMAVEAMPEHAREAMLRGIDDNTIIVGAYTDSSTGGICPMLAAHRSGGRTDLASFARSWDRYTDARRPRLATPREVRTLRSLLVGSLAYDGAEGSLAQAAARIRAERDRMPRLAAPQPAPAAEPVSPPERPGMLIRIRRLNPLRRRRESAGIA
;
A
#
# COMPACT_ATOMS: atom_id res chain seq x y z
N MET A 1 -14.36 -23.43 -6.15
CA MET A 1 -13.20 -22.51 -6.20
C MET A 1 -13.51 -21.04 -5.85
N LEU A 2 -14.75 -20.55 -5.99
CA LEU A 2 -15.13 -19.14 -5.75
C LEU A 2 -14.87 -18.62 -4.31
N ARG A 3 -15.06 -19.46 -3.29
CA ARG A 3 -14.87 -19.09 -1.87
C ARG A 3 -13.46 -18.58 -1.52
N ARG A 4 -12.41 -19.15 -2.14
CA ARG A 4 -11.01 -18.71 -1.90
C ARG A 4 -10.71 -17.35 -2.54
N ARG A 5 -11.37 -16.99 -3.65
CA ARG A 5 -11.17 -15.69 -4.29
C ARG A 5 -11.87 -14.59 -3.49
N ALA A 6 -13.09 -14.86 -3.02
CA ALA A 6 -13.84 -13.95 -2.15
C ALA A 6 -13.11 -13.67 -0.82
N SER A 7 -12.51 -14.70 -0.19
CA SER A 7 -11.76 -14.53 1.06
C SER A 7 -10.43 -13.78 0.88
N ARG A 8 -9.73 -13.98 -0.25
CA ARG A 8 -8.54 -13.16 -0.58
C ARG A 8 -8.92 -11.70 -0.77
N ASN A 9 -10.03 -11.43 -1.46
CA ASN A 9 -10.54 -10.07 -1.63
C ASN A 9 -11.00 -9.45 -0.30
N SER A 10 -11.47 -10.25 0.66
CA SER A 10 -11.85 -9.74 1.97
C SER A 10 -10.66 -9.39 2.85
N CYS A 11 -9.64 -10.24 2.88
CA CYS A 11 -8.39 -9.98 3.58
C CYS A 11 -7.66 -8.74 3.01
N GLN A 12 -7.57 -8.62 1.68
CA GLN A 12 -6.92 -7.47 1.05
C GLN A 12 -7.62 -6.15 1.38
N ARG A 13 -8.95 -6.13 1.40
CA ARG A 13 -9.71 -4.93 1.80
C ARG A 13 -9.52 -4.57 3.26
N LEU A 14 -9.45 -5.57 4.15
CA LEU A 14 -9.16 -5.34 5.57
C LEU A 14 -7.76 -4.73 5.72
N ARG A 15 -6.77 -5.27 5.01
CA ARG A 15 -5.41 -4.72 4.98
C ARG A 15 -5.39 -3.26 4.58
N MET A 16 -6.00 -2.91 3.45
CA MET A 16 -6.07 -1.52 2.98
C MET A 16 -6.77 -0.60 3.99
N ALA A 17 -7.83 -1.09 4.65
CA ALA A 17 -8.51 -0.32 5.68
C ALA A 17 -7.64 -0.08 6.91
N VAL A 18 -6.78 -1.04 7.28
CA VAL A 18 -5.80 -0.91 8.37
C VAL A 18 -4.68 0.08 8.01
N GLU A 19 -4.13 -0.04 6.80
CA GLU A 19 -3.06 0.85 6.31
C GLU A 19 -3.54 2.30 6.17
N ALA A 20 -4.82 2.51 5.86
CA ALA A 20 -5.42 3.84 5.78
C ALA A 20 -5.69 4.51 7.14
N MET A 21 -5.57 3.78 8.26
CA MET A 21 -5.77 4.38 9.58
C MET A 21 -4.59 5.31 9.94
N PRO A 22 -4.77 6.26 10.88
CA PRO A 22 -3.64 6.95 11.49
C PRO A 22 -2.75 5.97 12.27
N GLU A 23 -1.44 6.23 12.31
CA GLU A 23 -0.45 5.41 13.04
C GLU A 23 -0.84 5.21 14.51
N HIS A 24 -1.12 6.31 15.22
CA HIS A 24 -1.54 6.26 16.63
C HIS A 24 -2.80 5.40 16.86
N ALA A 25 -3.71 5.34 15.88
CA ALA A 25 -4.92 4.53 15.96
C ALA A 25 -4.62 3.05 15.76
N ARG A 26 -3.68 2.69 14.88
CA ARG A 26 -3.18 1.31 14.74
C ARG A 26 -2.51 0.84 16.03
N GLU A 27 -1.65 1.66 16.63
CA GLU A 27 -1.00 1.34 17.91
C GLU A 27 -2.00 1.17 19.04
N ALA A 28 -2.96 2.09 19.16
CA ALA A 28 -4.01 2.02 20.16
C ALA A 28 -4.88 0.77 19.96
N MET A 29 -5.20 0.42 18.72
CA MET A 29 -5.91 -0.82 18.41
C MET A 29 -5.11 -2.04 18.79
N LEU A 30 -3.80 -2.06 18.52
CA LEU A 30 -2.92 -3.18 18.87
C LEU A 30 -2.88 -3.40 20.39
N ARG A 31 -2.75 -2.33 21.19
CA ARG A 31 -2.88 -2.39 22.65
C ARG A 31 -4.27 -2.90 23.06
N GLY A 32 -5.31 -2.29 22.49
CA GLY A 32 -6.70 -2.61 22.81
C GLY A 32 -7.08 -4.07 22.56
N ILE A 33 -6.59 -4.70 21.48
CA ILE A 33 -6.89 -6.12 21.19
C ILE A 33 -6.17 -7.10 22.12
N ASP A 34 -5.07 -6.68 22.75
CA ASP A 34 -4.34 -7.50 23.72
C ASP A 34 -5.03 -7.45 25.10
N ASP A 35 -5.60 -6.29 25.47
CA ASP A 35 -6.21 -6.06 26.78
C ASP A 35 -7.70 -6.46 26.85
N ASN A 36 -8.36 -6.73 25.73
CA ASN A 36 -9.82 -6.89 25.68
C ASN A 36 -10.26 -8.14 24.92
N THR A 37 -11.41 -8.68 25.33
CA THR A 37 -12.12 -9.70 24.57
C THR A 37 -12.76 -9.08 23.32
N ILE A 38 -12.33 -9.55 22.14
CA ILE A 38 -12.75 -8.98 20.86
C ILE A 38 -13.95 -9.69 20.26
N ILE A 39 -14.91 -8.90 19.78
CA ILE A 39 -16.10 -9.36 19.05
C ILE A 39 -16.11 -8.87 17.60
N VAL A 40 -17.01 -9.46 16.82
CA VAL A 40 -17.35 -9.08 15.44
C VAL A 40 -18.85 -8.84 15.32
N GLY A 41 -19.28 -8.03 14.35
CA GLY A 41 -20.69 -7.83 14.02
C GLY A 41 -21.49 -6.92 14.98
N ALA A 42 -20.85 -6.31 15.97
CA ALA A 42 -21.43 -5.30 16.85
C ALA A 42 -20.34 -4.41 17.46
N TYR A 43 -20.77 -3.33 18.13
CA TYR A 43 -19.91 -2.40 18.85
C TYR A 43 -19.52 -2.93 20.24
N THR A 44 -20.51 -3.45 20.97
CA THR A 44 -20.38 -4.15 22.25
C THR A 44 -21.33 -5.35 22.25
N ASP A 45 -21.03 -6.35 23.06
CA ASP A 45 -21.93 -7.47 23.30
C ASP A 45 -22.01 -7.72 24.80
N SER A 46 -23.16 -7.40 25.40
CA SER A 46 -23.39 -7.56 26.83
C SER A 46 -23.40 -9.01 27.28
N SER A 47 -23.71 -9.94 26.36
CA SER A 47 -23.77 -11.38 26.69
C SER A 47 -22.37 -11.98 26.87
N THR A 48 -21.40 -11.55 26.07
CA THR A 48 -20.01 -12.01 26.16
C THR A 48 -19.09 -11.04 26.92
N GLY A 49 -19.56 -9.81 27.17
CA GLY A 49 -18.75 -8.71 27.71
C GLY A 49 -17.71 -8.16 26.73
N GLY A 50 -17.70 -8.63 25.48
CA GLY A 50 -16.70 -8.27 24.50
C GLY A 50 -16.98 -6.96 23.77
N ILE A 51 -15.92 -6.41 23.17
CA ILE A 51 -15.97 -5.13 22.45
C ILE A 51 -15.35 -5.25 21.06
N CYS A 52 -15.79 -4.39 20.14
CA CYS A 52 -15.20 -4.38 18.80
C CYS A 52 -13.78 -3.79 18.84
N PRO A 53 -12.92 -4.11 17.86
CA PRO A 53 -11.54 -3.59 17.83
C PRO A 53 -11.46 -2.06 17.80
N MET A 54 -12.45 -1.38 17.20
CA MET A 54 -12.49 0.09 17.20
C MET A 54 -12.75 0.65 18.60
N LEU A 55 -13.67 0.06 19.36
CA LEU A 55 -13.94 0.51 20.72
C LEU A 55 -12.74 0.21 21.62
N ALA A 56 -12.06 -0.93 21.41
CA ALA A 56 -10.81 -1.24 22.08
C ALA A 56 -9.75 -0.17 21.80
N ALA A 57 -9.55 0.18 20.52
CA ALA A 57 -8.64 1.26 20.12
C ALA A 57 -9.01 2.61 20.76
N HIS A 58 -10.29 2.97 20.72
CA HIS A 58 -10.78 4.22 21.29
C HIS A 58 -10.49 4.34 22.79
N ARG A 59 -10.70 3.26 23.55
CA ARG A 59 -10.38 3.17 24.98
C ARG A 59 -8.87 3.29 25.24
N SER A 60 -8.05 2.81 24.32
CA SER A 60 -6.58 2.93 24.35
C SER A 60 -6.06 4.24 23.73
N GLY A 61 -6.91 5.24 23.49
CA GLY A 61 -6.53 6.58 23.03
C GLY A 61 -6.65 6.83 21.52
N GLY A 62 -7.05 5.84 20.72
CA GLY A 62 -7.23 5.95 19.27
C GLY A 62 -8.56 6.60 18.87
N ARG A 63 -8.79 7.86 19.26
CA ARG A 63 -10.04 8.59 18.99
C ARG A 63 -10.16 8.94 17.50
N THR A 64 -10.71 8.03 16.71
CA THR A 64 -10.94 8.22 15.28
C THR A 64 -12.17 7.42 14.84
N ASP A 65 -12.98 8.00 13.95
CA ASP A 65 -14.05 7.26 13.27
C ASP A 65 -13.44 6.41 12.16
N LEU A 66 -13.49 5.09 12.36
CA LEU A 66 -12.90 4.08 11.50
C LEU A 66 -13.99 3.24 10.78
N ALA A 67 -15.09 3.87 10.35
CA ALA A 67 -16.20 3.19 9.68
C ALA A 67 -15.80 2.32 8.46
N SER A 68 -14.71 2.67 7.75
CA SER A 68 -14.15 1.82 6.68
C SER A 68 -13.57 0.51 7.24
N PHE A 69 -12.82 0.60 8.34
CA PHE A 69 -12.28 -0.55 9.05
C PHE A 69 -13.40 -1.45 9.58
N ALA A 70 -14.39 -0.93 10.31
CA ALA A 70 -15.50 -1.74 10.84
C ALA A 70 -16.18 -2.58 9.75
N ARG A 71 -16.55 -1.93 8.63
CA ARG A 71 -17.17 -2.62 7.48
C ARG A 71 -16.23 -3.67 6.87
N SER A 72 -14.94 -3.41 6.85
CA SER A 72 -13.95 -4.36 6.31
C SER A 72 -13.73 -5.57 7.24
N TRP A 73 -13.74 -5.33 8.55
CA TRP A 73 -13.60 -6.32 9.61
C TRP A 73 -14.76 -7.31 9.60
N ASP A 74 -16.00 -6.81 9.69
CA ASP A 74 -17.19 -7.67 9.70
C ASP A 74 -17.32 -8.47 8.41
N ARG A 75 -16.91 -7.90 7.26
CA ARG A 75 -16.89 -8.63 5.99
C ARG A 75 -15.77 -9.67 5.92
N TYR A 76 -14.63 -9.43 6.57
CA TYR A 76 -13.56 -10.41 6.64
C TYR A 76 -13.97 -11.63 7.47
N THR A 77 -14.65 -11.41 8.59
CA THR A 77 -15.12 -12.45 9.51
C THR A 77 -16.46 -13.07 9.10
N ASP A 78 -17.09 -12.55 8.03
CA ASP A 78 -18.43 -12.91 7.55
C ASP A 78 -19.47 -12.91 8.69
N ALA A 79 -19.36 -11.94 9.61
CA ALA A 79 -20.22 -11.86 10.78
C ALA A 79 -21.63 -11.44 10.37
N ARG A 80 -22.63 -12.28 10.69
CA ARG A 80 -24.06 -11.98 10.49
C ARG A 80 -24.78 -11.57 11.76
N ARG A 81 -24.20 -11.92 12.91
CA ARG A 81 -24.65 -11.57 14.24
C ARG A 81 -23.43 -11.33 15.14
N PRO A 82 -23.61 -10.62 16.26
CA PRO A 82 -22.56 -10.45 17.26
C PRO A 82 -22.03 -11.81 17.72
N ARG A 83 -20.71 -11.98 17.72
CA ARG A 83 -20.03 -13.15 18.29
C ARG A 83 -18.60 -12.81 18.68
N LEU A 84 -17.99 -13.66 19.48
CA LEU A 84 -16.55 -13.61 19.73
C LEU A 84 -15.76 -13.78 18.42
N ALA A 85 -14.72 -12.96 18.28
CA ALA A 85 -13.72 -13.15 17.24
C ALA A 85 -12.93 -14.42 17.57
N THR A 86 -12.71 -15.25 16.56
CA THR A 86 -11.91 -16.46 16.71
C THR A 86 -10.43 -16.08 16.94
N PRO A 87 -9.64 -16.96 17.57
CA PRO A 87 -8.20 -16.71 17.76
C PRO A 87 -7.43 -16.50 16.45
N ARG A 88 -7.92 -17.05 15.33
CA ARG A 88 -7.32 -16.86 14.00
C ARG A 88 -7.62 -15.46 13.44
N GLU A 89 -8.84 -14.97 13.64
CA GLU A 89 -9.27 -13.64 13.20
C GLU A 89 -8.48 -12.57 13.95
N VAL A 90 -8.37 -12.69 15.28
CA VAL A 90 -7.58 -11.76 16.11
C VAL A 90 -6.10 -11.78 15.73
N ARG A 91 -5.50 -12.97 15.54
CA ARG A 91 -4.11 -13.08 15.05
C ARG A 91 -3.91 -12.42 13.69
N THR A 92 -4.86 -12.57 12.77
CA THR A 92 -4.76 -11.94 11.45
C THR A 92 -4.79 -10.42 11.56
N LEU A 93 -5.72 -9.87 12.36
CA LEU A 93 -5.77 -8.43 12.62
C LEU A 93 -4.45 -7.92 13.23
N ARG A 94 -3.91 -8.64 14.22
CA ARG A 94 -2.61 -8.32 14.82
C ARG A 94 -1.48 -8.29 13.80
N SER A 95 -1.38 -9.31 12.94
CA SER A 95 -0.37 -9.36 11.88
C SER A 95 -0.48 -8.19 10.90
N LEU A 96 -1.71 -7.76 10.56
CA LEU A 96 -1.92 -6.60 9.69
C LEU A 96 -1.50 -5.30 10.37
N LEU A 97 -1.83 -5.12 11.65
CA LEU A 97 -1.44 -3.93 12.42
C LEU A 97 0.08 -3.82 12.57
N VAL A 98 0.73 -4.90 13.02
CA VAL A 98 2.20 -4.95 13.18
C VAL A 98 2.90 -4.75 11.84
N GLY A 99 2.41 -5.40 10.78
CA GLY A 99 2.98 -5.23 9.44
C GLY A 99 2.86 -3.81 8.90
N SER A 100 1.72 -3.15 9.12
CA SER A 100 1.51 -1.77 8.70
C SER A 100 2.44 -0.81 9.46
N LEU A 101 2.55 -0.95 10.78
CA LEU A 101 3.44 -0.10 11.60
C LEU A 101 4.92 -0.28 11.24
N ALA A 102 5.35 -1.52 11.00
CA ALA A 102 6.72 -1.81 10.57
C ALA A 102 7.04 -1.19 9.19
N TYR A 103 6.07 -1.18 8.27
CA TYR A 103 6.22 -0.59 6.95
C TYR A 103 6.39 0.94 7.02
N ASP A 104 5.57 1.61 7.82
CA ASP A 104 5.64 3.08 7.99
C ASP A 104 7.02 3.52 8.53
N GLY A 105 7.56 2.78 9.51
CA GLY A 105 8.91 3.03 10.03
C GLY A 105 10.02 2.82 9.00
N ALA A 106 9.88 1.82 8.12
CA ALA A 106 10.85 1.54 7.06
C ALA A 106 10.83 2.60 5.96
N GLU A 107 9.65 3.03 5.50
CA GLU A 107 9.49 4.14 4.55
C GLU A 107 10.04 5.45 5.13
N GLY A 108 9.77 5.73 6.41
CA GLY A 108 10.36 6.86 7.12
C GLY A 108 11.89 6.81 7.11
N SER A 109 12.48 5.64 7.40
CA SER A 109 13.94 5.45 7.36
C SER A 109 14.53 5.63 5.96
N LEU A 110 13.88 5.09 4.92
CA LEU A 110 14.34 5.22 3.54
C LEU A 110 14.25 6.68 3.05
N ALA A 111 13.13 7.36 3.34
CA ALA A 111 12.94 8.76 3.01
C ALA A 111 13.99 9.64 3.72
N GLN A 112 14.29 9.36 4.99
CA GLN A 112 15.35 10.04 5.74
C GLN A 112 16.73 9.79 5.14
N ALA A 113 17.05 8.55 4.76
CA ALA A 113 18.31 8.23 4.10
C ALA A 113 18.44 8.95 2.74
N ALA A 114 17.38 8.96 1.94
CA ALA A 114 17.34 9.68 0.67
C ALA A 114 17.50 11.20 0.87
N ALA A 115 16.87 11.78 1.90
CA ALA A 115 17.01 13.20 2.24
C ALA A 115 18.45 13.55 2.66
N ARG A 116 19.12 12.69 3.44
CA ARG A 116 20.54 12.86 3.80
C ARG A 116 21.44 12.85 2.58
N ILE A 117 21.27 11.88 1.67
CA ILE A 117 22.05 11.80 0.43
C ILE A 117 21.86 13.06 -0.43
N ARG A 118 20.63 13.58 -0.53
CA ARG A 118 20.37 14.84 -1.26
C ARG A 118 21.07 16.03 -0.61
N ALA A 119 20.94 16.17 0.72
CA ALA A 119 21.60 17.24 1.46
C ALA A 119 23.13 17.18 1.38
N GLU A 120 23.73 15.98 1.40
CA GLU A 120 25.16 15.80 1.17
C GLU A 120 25.59 16.21 -0.24
N ARG A 121 24.80 15.85 -1.27
CA ARG A 121 25.06 16.25 -2.67
C ARG A 121 24.97 17.75 -2.88
N ASP A 122 24.07 18.43 -2.16
CA ASP A 122 23.94 19.90 -2.22
C ASP A 122 25.09 20.62 -1.48
N ARG A 123 25.69 19.98 -0.47
CA ARG A 123 26.86 20.51 0.27
C ARG A 123 28.18 20.25 -0.43
N MET A 124 28.28 19.18 -1.22
CA MET A 124 29.42 19.00 -2.09
C MET A 124 29.40 20.11 -3.14
N PRO A 125 30.47 20.92 -3.28
CA PRO A 125 30.57 21.77 -4.45
C PRO A 125 30.44 20.84 -5.65
N ARG A 126 29.62 21.20 -6.65
CA ARG A 126 29.66 20.52 -7.94
C ARG A 126 31.13 20.55 -8.36
N LEU A 127 31.85 19.43 -8.21
CA LEU A 127 33.10 19.21 -8.92
C LEU A 127 32.76 19.62 -10.34
N ALA A 128 33.42 20.67 -10.81
CA ALA A 128 33.05 21.41 -11.99
C ALA A 128 32.56 20.44 -13.07
N ALA A 129 31.45 20.79 -13.71
CA ALA A 129 30.95 20.05 -14.86
C ALA A 129 32.15 19.58 -15.70
N PRO A 130 32.22 18.31 -16.14
CA PRO A 130 33.33 17.86 -16.95
C PRO A 130 33.52 18.89 -18.05
N GLN A 131 34.68 19.56 -18.02
CA GLN A 131 35.05 20.51 -19.06
C GLN A 131 34.73 19.83 -20.39
N PRO A 132 34.01 20.48 -21.32
CA PRO A 132 33.75 19.86 -22.60
C PRO A 132 35.10 19.38 -23.14
N ALA A 133 35.20 18.08 -23.38
CA ALA A 133 36.40 17.49 -23.95
C ALA A 133 36.82 18.35 -25.15
N PRO A 134 38.12 18.67 -25.32
CA PRO A 134 38.56 19.40 -26.50
C PRO A 134 38.01 18.68 -27.72
N ALA A 135 37.37 19.44 -28.61
CA ALA A 135 36.63 18.93 -29.75
C ALA A 135 37.42 17.80 -30.42
N ALA A 136 36.92 16.57 -30.30
CA ALA A 136 37.45 15.46 -31.04
C ALA A 136 37.30 15.82 -32.52
N GLU A 137 38.42 15.86 -33.24
CA GLU A 137 38.40 15.98 -34.70
C GLU A 137 37.47 14.89 -35.27
N PRO A 138 36.69 15.21 -36.32
CA PRO A 138 35.78 14.24 -36.91
C PRO A 138 36.58 13.08 -37.51
N VAL A 139 36.64 11.97 -36.77
CA VAL A 139 37.12 10.70 -37.30
C VAL A 139 36.09 10.23 -38.33
N SER A 140 36.46 10.33 -39.60
CA SER A 140 35.69 9.75 -40.70
C SER A 140 35.45 8.26 -40.43
N PRO A 141 34.20 7.77 -40.53
CA PRO A 141 33.91 6.36 -40.32
C PRO A 141 34.59 5.51 -41.41
N PRO A 142 35.19 4.36 -41.07
CA PRO A 142 35.71 3.45 -42.09
C PRO A 142 34.54 2.91 -42.92
N GLU A 143 34.66 3.03 -44.24
CA GLU A 143 33.72 2.44 -45.20
C GLU A 143 33.64 0.93 -44.96
N ARG A 144 32.46 0.45 -44.57
CA ARG A 144 32.16 -0.99 -44.52
C ARG A 144 31.33 -1.37 -45.74
N PRO A 145 31.76 -2.33 -46.56
CA PRO A 145 30.95 -2.84 -47.66
C PRO A 145 29.75 -3.64 -47.11
N GLY A 146 28.55 -3.22 -47.51
CA GLY A 146 27.37 -4.08 -47.71
C GLY A 146 26.85 -4.88 -46.52
N MET A 147 26.07 -4.25 -45.64
CA MET A 147 25.07 -4.99 -44.85
C MET A 147 23.81 -4.15 -44.63
N LEU A 148 22.80 -4.40 -45.46
CA LEU A 148 21.48 -3.76 -45.39
C LEU A 148 20.69 -4.31 -44.19
N ILE A 149 20.67 -3.58 -43.07
CA ILE A 149 19.71 -3.83 -41.99
C ILE A 149 18.41 -3.10 -42.34
N ARG A 150 17.37 -3.86 -42.70
CA ARG A 150 16.00 -3.34 -42.92
C ARG A 150 15.38 -2.99 -41.57
N ILE A 151 15.36 -1.71 -41.21
CA ILE A 151 14.61 -1.23 -40.03
C ILE A 151 13.14 -1.09 -40.42
N ARG A 152 12.28 -1.93 -39.85
CA ARG A 152 10.82 -1.86 -39.98
C ARG A 152 10.32 -0.67 -39.16
N ARG A 153 9.91 0.43 -39.81
CA ARG A 153 9.19 1.54 -39.15
C ARG A 153 7.89 0.99 -38.55
N LEU A 154 7.78 0.99 -37.22
CA LEU A 154 6.49 0.93 -36.56
C LEU A 154 5.93 2.36 -36.47
N ASN A 155 4.88 2.59 -37.25
CA ASN A 155 4.18 3.86 -37.37
C ASN A 155 3.29 4.07 -36.13
N PRO A 156 3.40 5.20 -35.41
CA PRO A 156 2.39 5.60 -34.45
C PRO A 156 1.22 6.23 -35.21
N LEU A 157 -0.02 5.91 -34.86
CA LEU A 157 -1.14 6.85 -34.72
C LEU A 157 -2.48 6.11 -34.54
N ARG A 158 -3.09 6.37 -33.38
CA ARG A 158 -4.45 6.03 -32.98
C ARG A 158 -5.47 6.52 -34.02
N ARG A 159 -6.29 5.60 -34.54
CA ARG A 159 -7.56 5.92 -35.21
C ARG A 159 -8.64 6.23 -34.15
N ARG A 160 -9.21 7.44 -34.28
CA ARG A 160 -10.56 7.85 -33.86
C ARG A 160 -11.57 6.70 -34.08
N ARG A 161 -12.41 6.38 -33.08
CA ARG A 161 -13.81 6.86 -32.95
C ARG A 161 -14.55 6.80 -34.29
N GLU A 162 -15.32 5.74 -34.54
CA GLU A 162 -16.77 5.65 -34.22
C GLU A 162 -17.58 6.76 -34.90
N SER A 163 -18.23 6.39 -36.01
CA SER A 163 -19.40 6.97 -36.70
C SER A 163 -19.49 6.19 -38.03
N ALA A 164 -20.55 5.57 -38.53
CA ALA A 164 -21.95 5.41 -38.18
C ALA A 164 -22.57 4.43 -39.22
N GLY A 165 -23.80 3.96 -39.00
CA GLY A 165 -24.68 3.31 -40.00
C GLY A 165 -24.86 1.82 -39.73
N ILE A 166 -25.97 1.31 -39.17
CA ILE A 166 -27.39 1.57 -39.44
C ILE A 166 -27.69 1.51 -40.94
N ALA A 167 -27.98 0.30 -41.40
CA ALA A 167 -29.20 -0.16 -42.10
C ALA A 167 -28.85 -1.36 -42.97
#